data_AF-A0A936CBA4-F1
#
_entry.id   AF-A0A936CBA4-F1
#
_cell.length_a   1.000
_cell.length_b   1.000
_cell.length_c   1.000
_cell.angle_alpha   90.00
_cell.angle_beta   90.00
_cell.angle_gamma   90.00
#
_symmetry.space_group_name_H-M   'P 1'
#
loop_
_entity.id
_entity.type
_entity.pdbx_description
1 polymer ?
#
loop_
_entity_poly.entity_id
_entity_poly.type
_entity_poly.pdbx_seq_one_letter_code
_entity_poly.pdbx_strand_id
1 'polypeptide(L)'
;MSGVLTVEYASRFLNETLVYAWTPTWGTPAREARRFGMLSTPTEWRSREDPLTFTAPETPGEYFIIVLAGAEEGEHFLLSGTNWVMREPTWGDGNDVADWPRETLRRVVEGRDVPVLTSSLRMTEGRRSIQPDRHYPIAIRVVVDASARTISAE
;
A
#
# COMPACT_ATOMS: atom_id res chain seq x y z
N MET A 1 15.95 -8.03 3.94
CA MET A 1 15.38 -7.89 5.30
C MET A 1 14.10 -8.69 5.39
N SER A 2 13.81 -9.23 6.57
CA SER A 2 12.60 -10.03 6.83
C SER A 2 12.09 -9.71 8.23
N GLY A 3 10.77 -9.69 8.37
CA GLY A 3 10.08 -9.51 9.64
C GLY A 3 8.66 -10.06 9.56
N VAL A 4 7.90 -9.84 10.62
CA VAL A 4 6.46 -10.17 10.67
C VAL A 4 5.71 -8.88 10.89
N LEU A 5 4.72 -8.63 10.04
CA LEU A 5 3.78 -7.54 10.20
C LEU A 5 2.53 -8.08 10.91
N THR A 6 2.30 -7.61 12.13
CA THR A 6 1.04 -7.86 12.85
C THR A 6 0.07 -6.74 12.52
N VAL A 7 -1.08 -7.08 11.95
CA VAL A 7 -2.17 -6.15 11.66
C VAL A 7 -3.38 -6.49 12.52
N GLU A 8 -3.90 -5.48 13.21
CA GLU A 8 -5.18 -5.54 13.91
C GLU A 8 -6.21 -4.78 13.10
N TYR A 9 -7.35 -5.43 12.80
CA TYR A 9 -8.39 -4.82 11.99
C TYR A 9 -9.78 -5.20 12.45
N ALA A 10 -10.71 -4.28 12.22
CA ALA A 10 -12.15 -4.51 12.27
C ALA A 10 -12.75 -3.86 11.02
N SER A 11 -13.79 -4.46 10.46
CA SER A 11 -14.43 -3.96 9.25
C SER A 11 -15.94 -4.09 9.31
N ARG A 12 -16.63 -3.03 8.87
CA ARG A 12 -18.08 -2.99 8.68
C ARG A 12 -18.51 -3.13 7.22
N PHE A 13 -17.57 -3.32 6.29
CA PHE A 13 -17.91 -3.60 4.90
C PHE A 13 -18.76 -4.87 4.82
N LEU A 14 -19.88 -4.78 4.11
CA LEU A 14 -20.83 -5.88 3.96
C LEU A 14 -20.62 -6.53 2.59
N ASN A 15 -20.51 -7.86 2.57
CA ASN A 15 -20.40 -8.68 1.35
C ASN A 15 -19.17 -8.41 0.47
N GLU A 16 -18.09 -7.88 1.06
CA GLU A 16 -16.83 -7.66 0.36
C GLU A 16 -15.69 -8.43 1.03
N THR A 17 -14.59 -8.62 0.30
CA THR A 17 -13.31 -9.00 0.90
C THR A 17 -12.31 -7.97 0.43
N LEU A 18 -11.49 -7.49 1.37
CA LEU A 18 -10.52 -6.46 1.03
C LEU A 18 -9.23 -7.14 0.61
N VAL A 19 -8.70 -6.77 -0.55
CA VAL A 19 -7.31 -7.08 -0.89
C VAL A 19 -6.43 -6.39 0.11
N TYR A 20 -5.44 -7.10 0.63
CA TYR A 20 -4.43 -6.59 1.55
C TYR A 20 -3.05 -6.84 0.97
N ALA A 21 -2.32 -5.75 0.75
CA ALA A 21 -1.15 -5.73 -0.11
C ALA A 21 -0.16 -4.64 0.30
N TRP A 22 1.05 -4.71 -0.25
CA TRP A 22 2.11 -3.75 0.01
C TRP A 22 2.95 -3.44 -1.22
N THR A 23 3.58 -2.27 -1.22
CA THR A 23 4.57 -1.86 -2.21
C THR A 23 5.65 -0.99 -1.56
N PRO A 24 6.92 -1.15 -1.94
CA PRO A 24 7.98 -0.24 -1.55
C PRO A 24 8.00 1.02 -2.44
N THR A 25 8.55 2.13 -1.91
CA THR A 25 8.82 3.37 -2.68
C THR A 25 10.13 3.31 -3.48
N TRP A 26 10.61 2.10 -3.78
CA TRP A 26 11.80 1.86 -4.59
C TRP A 26 11.54 0.73 -5.57
N GLY A 27 12.37 0.63 -6.61
CA GLY A 27 12.13 -0.30 -7.71
C GLY A 27 11.01 0.18 -8.63
N THR A 28 10.41 -0.75 -9.37
CA THR A 28 9.30 -0.45 -10.28
C THR A 28 7.98 -0.87 -9.62
N PRO A 29 7.00 0.03 -9.39
CA PRO A 29 5.78 -0.28 -8.65
C PRO A 29 5.05 -1.53 -9.18
N ALA A 30 4.89 -1.64 -10.50
CA ALA A 30 4.27 -2.80 -11.16
C ALA A 30 4.96 -4.14 -10.87
N ARG A 31 6.28 -4.13 -10.61
CA ARG A 31 7.09 -5.33 -10.30
C ARG A 31 7.25 -5.58 -8.81
N GLU A 32 7.07 -4.56 -7.98
CA GLU A 32 7.26 -4.63 -6.52
C GLU A 32 5.95 -4.74 -5.74
N ALA A 33 4.80 -4.59 -6.40
CA ALA A 33 3.49 -4.89 -5.80
C ALA A 33 3.44 -6.34 -5.28
N ARG A 34 3.04 -6.52 -4.02
CA ARG A 34 2.92 -7.84 -3.38
C ARG A 34 1.62 -7.92 -2.61
N ARG A 35 0.97 -9.08 -2.66
CA ARG A 35 -0.23 -9.39 -1.89
C ARG A 35 0.12 -10.16 -0.62
N PHE A 36 -0.44 -9.76 0.52
CA PHE A 36 -0.48 -10.59 1.73
C PHE A 36 -1.65 -11.56 1.69
N GLY A 37 -2.82 -11.10 1.23
CA GLY A 37 -3.98 -11.95 0.96
C GLY A 37 -5.27 -11.14 0.95
N MET A 38 -6.35 -11.76 1.42
CA MET A 38 -7.64 -11.10 1.62
C MET A 38 -7.89 -10.89 3.11
N LEU A 39 -8.52 -9.78 3.47
CA LEU A 39 -9.12 -9.56 4.79
C LEU A 39 -10.62 -9.84 4.70
N SER A 40 -11.12 -10.66 5.61
CA SER A 40 -12.54 -11.00 5.68
C SER A 40 -13.36 -9.79 6.13
N THR A 41 -14.52 -9.56 5.52
CA THR A 41 -15.47 -8.53 5.98
C THR A 41 -16.92 -9.04 5.88
N PRO A 42 -17.84 -8.60 6.78
CA PRO A 42 -17.55 -7.82 7.99
C PRO A 42 -16.76 -8.67 9.00
N THR A 43 -16.06 -8.00 9.91
CA THR A 43 -15.21 -8.67 10.90
C THR A 43 -15.09 -7.80 12.14
N GLU A 44 -15.40 -8.37 13.31
CA GLU A 44 -15.03 -7.77 14.60
C GLU A 44 -13.50 -7.77 14.76
N TRP A 45 -12.97 -7.13 15.80
CA TRP A 45 -11.53 -7.04 16.01
C TRP A 45 -10.81 -8.38 15.86
N ARG A 46 -9.87 -8.43 14.91
CA ARG A 46 -9.00 -9.58 14.66
C ARG A 46 -7.56 -9.13 14.48
N SER A 47 -6.65 -9.99 14.91
CA SER A 47 -5.22 -9.88 14.63
C SER A 47 -4.83 -10.89 13.56
N ARG A 48 -3.90 -10.50 12.69
CA ARG A 48 -3.30 -11.32 11.65
C ARG A 48 -1.81 -11.02 11.58
N GLU A 49 -1.00 -12.06 11.42
CA GLU A 49 0.44 -11.94 11.22
C GLU A 49 0.78 -12.35 9.79
N ASP A 50 1.52 -11.50 9.08
CA ASP A 50 1.99 -11.78 7.73
C ASP A 50 3.50 -11.58 7.63
N PRO A 51 4.24 -12.52 7.00
CA PRO A 51 5.67 -12.35 6.78
C PRO A 51 5.91 -11.23 5.77
N LEU A 52 6.77 -10.28 6.13
CA LEU A 52 7.22 -9.20 5.26
C LEU A 52 8.70 -9.40 4.94
N THR A 53 9.01 -9.72 3.68
CA THR A 53 10.38 -9.90 3.20
C THR A 53 10.64 -9.03 1.98
N PHE A 54 11.74 -8.29 2.01
CA PHE A 54 12.11 -7.37 0.93
C PHE A 54 13.63 -7.17 0.86
N THR A 55 14.10 -6.74 -0.31
CA THR A 55 15.48 -6.29 -0.52
C THR A 55 15.48 -4.76 -0.47
N ALA A 56 16.25 -4.19 0.46
CA ALA A 56 16.42 -2.74 0.55
C ALA A 56 17.19 -2.21 -0.69
N PRO A 57 16.96 -0.96 -1.09
CA PRO A 57 17.70 -0.37 -2.21
C PRO A 57 19.18 -0.19 -1.84
N GLU A 58 20.05 -0.28 -2.85
CA GLU A 58 21.49 -0.08 -2.67
C GLU A 58 21.87 1.39 -2.49
N THR A 59 21.02 2.29 -2.99
CA THR A 59 21.27 3.73 -2.92
C THR A 59 20.89 4.26 -1.54
N PRO A 60 21.80 4.93 -0.82
CA PRO A 60 21.50 5.57 0.45
C PRO A 60 20.33 6.55 0.33
N GLY A 61 19.48 6.58 1.35
CA GLY A 61 18.30 7.43 1.39
C GLY A 61 17.23 6.93 2.32
N GLU A 62 16.16 7.72 2.42
CA GLU A 62 14.93 7.35 3.12
C GLU A 62 13.92 6.78 2.12
N TYR A 63 13.30 5.67 2.50
CA TYR A 63 12.33 4.93 1.72
C TYR A 63 11.19 4.45 2.61
N PHE A 64 10.12 3.97 2.01
CA PHE A 64 8.97 3.45 2.75
C PHE A 64 8.46 2.15 2.15
N ILE A 65 7.91 1.31 3.01
CA ILE A 65 6.99 0.25 2.61
C ILE A 65 5.60 0.73 2.96
N ILE A 66 4.70 0.70 1.97
CA ILE A 66 3.32 1.12 2.13
C ILE A 66 2.45 -0.12 2.07
N VAL A 67 1.63 -0.30 3.09
CA VAL A 67 0.67 -1.40 3.20
C VAL A 67 -0.73 -0.82 3.12
N LEU A 68 -1.58 -1.43 2.30
CA LEU A 68 -2.93 -0.94 2.05
C LEU A 68 -3.93 -2.09 1.99
N ALA A 69 -5.16 -1.81 2.42
CA ALA A 69 -6.32 -2.66 2.19
C ALA A 69 -7.40 -1.93 1.40
N GLY A 70 -8.06 -2.61 0.47
CA GLY A 70 -9.13 -2.01 -0.33
C GLY A 70 -9.98 -3.01 -1.11
N ALA A 71 -11.18 -2.58 -1.50
CA ALA A 71 -12.15 -3.38 -2.23
C ALA A 71 -11.84 -3.40 -3.73
N GLU A 72 -10.82 -4.19 -4.11
CA GLU A 72 -10.40 -4.39 -5.50
C GLU A 72 -10.24 -5.88 -5.81
N GLU A 73 -10.13 -6.25 -7.08
CA GLU A 73 -9.95 -7.66 -7.50
C GLU A 73 -8.53 -8.17 -7.23
N GLY A 74 -7.55 -7.27 -7.13
CA GLY A 74 -6.18 -7.63 -6.81
C GLY A 74 -5.29 -6.48 -6.40
N GLU A 75 -4.09 -6.84 -5.92
CA GLU A 75 -3.08 -5.91 -5.43
C GLU A 75 -2.63 -4.93 -6.51
N HIS A 76 -2.61 -5.36 -7.77
CA HIS A 76 -2.16 -4.48 -8.84
C HIS A 76 -3.16 -3.36 -9.13
N PHE A 77 -4.47 -3.61 -9.01
CA PHE A 77 -5.47 -2.54 -9.10
C PHE A 77 -5.35 -1.60 -7.90
N LEU A 78 -5.32 -2.16 -6.70
CA LEU A 78 -5.22 -1.40 -5.45
C LEU A 78 -3.98 -0.49 -5.41
N LEU A 79 -2.80 -1.03 -5.73
CA LEU A 79 -1.53 -0.33 -5.57
C LEU A 79 -1.17 0.58 -6.75
N SER A 80 -1.85 0.43 -7.89
CA SER A 80 -1.76 1.39 -9.00
C SER A 80 -2.77 2.53 -8.89
N GLY A 81 -3.64 2.52 -7.87
CA GLY A 81 -4.73 3.49 -7.78
C GLY A 81 -5.72 3.35 -8.93
N THR A 82 -6.03 2.11 -9.34
CA THR A 82 -7.05 1.81 -10.36
C THR A 82 -8.11 0.84 -9.84
N ASN A 83 -9.20 0.63 -10.58
CA ASN A 83 -10.23 -0.33 -10.22
C ASN A 83 -10.35 -1.50 -11.20
N TRP A 84 -10.87 -2.63 -10.71
CA TRP A 84 -11.07 -3.85 -11.50
C TRP A 84 -11.86 -3.64 -12.80
N VAL A 85 -12.78 -2.65 -12.84
CA VAL A 85 -13.58 -2.31 -14.03
C VAL A 85 -12.69 -1.83 -15.20
N MET A 86 -11.48 -1.34 -14.93
CA MET A 86 -10.49 -1.00 -15.95
C MET A 86 -9.95 -2.21 -16.72
N ARG A 87 -10.17 -3.44 -16.23
CA ARG A 87 -9.67 -4.74 -16.73
C ARG A 87 -8.15 -4.93 -16.61
N GLU A 88 -7.38 -3.86 -16.72
CA GLU A 88 -5.93 -3.85 -16.53
C GLU A 88 -5.52 -2.71 -15.59
N PRO A 89 -4.58 -2.95 -14.66
CA PRO A 89 -4.04 -1.91 -13.81
C PRO A 89 -3.23 -0.93 -14.65
N THR A 90 -3.35 0.36 -14.37
CA THR A 90 -2.61 1.43 -15.07
C THR A 90 -1.56 1.99 -14.12
N TRP A 91 -0.28 1.78 -14.45
CA TRP A 91 0.85 2.24 -13.63
C TRP A 91 1.50 3.48 -14.23
N GLY A 92 2.13 4.29 -13.38
CA GLY A 92 2.89 5.48 -13.79
C GLY A 92 2.02 6.62 -14.33
N ASP A 93 0.73 6.64 -14.00
CA ASP A 93 -0.21 7.70 -14.37
C ASP A 93 -0.35 8.80 -13.30
N GLY A 94 0.45 8.70 -12.23
CA GLY A 94 0.44 9.60 -11.08
C GLY A 94 -0.45 9.14 -9.91
N ASN A 95 -1.13 7.99 -10.04
CA ASN A 95 -1.97 7.44 -8.96
C ASN A 95 -1.31 6.27 -8.20
N ASP A 96 -0.13 5.82 -8.65
CA ASP A 96 0.64 4.74 -8.01
C ASP A 96 0.88 5.03 -6.52
N VAL A 97 0.54 4.06 -5.68
CA VAL A 97 0.71 4.18 -4.22
C VAL A 97 2.19 4.38 -3.84
N ALA A 98 3.09 3.73 -4.57
CA ALA A 98 4.54 3.85 -4.38
C ALA A 98 5.08 5.28 -4.59
N ASP A 99 4.35 6.12 -5.33
CA ASP A 99 4.75 7.48 -5.68
C ASP A 99 4.12 8.55 -4.77
N TRP A 100 3.43 8.14 -3.71
CA TRP A 100 2.85 9.09 -2.75
C TRP A 100 3.92 10.01 -2.13
N PRO A 101 3.58 11.30 -1.86
CA PRO A 101 4.54 12.24 -1.32
C PRO A 101 5.17 11.74 -0.01
N ARG A 102 6.51 11.78 0.07
CA ARG A 102 7.26 11.34 1.26
C ARG A 102 6.79 12.02 2.55
N GLU A 103 6.43 13.29 2.46
CA GLU A 103 5.86 14.06 3.58
C GLU A 103 4.57 13.41 4.12
N THR A 104 3.70 12.92 3.23
CA THR A 104 2.49 12.19 3.62
C THR A 104 2.85 10.88 4.31
N LEU A 105 3.82 10.15 3.77
CA LEU A 105 4.26 8.86 4.34
C LEU A 105 4.91 9.03 5.72
N ARG A 106 5.70 10.09 5.93
CA ARG A 106 6.24 10.40 7.27
C ARG A 106 5.14 10.64 8.28
N ARG A 107 4.07 11.37 7.92
CA ARG A 107 2.92 11.58 8.81
C ARG A 107 2.21 10.27 9.16
N VAL A 108 2.12 9.33 8.22
CA VAL A 108 1.56 7.99 8.48
C VAL A 108 2.45 7.20 9.44
N VAL A 109 3.78 7.26 9.26
CA VAL A 109 4.73 6.63 10.21
C VAL A 109 4.59 7.22 11.61
N GLU A 110 4.42 8.54 11.71
CA GLU A 110 4.24 9.26 12.97
C GLU A 110 2.85 9.05 13.63
N GLY A 111 1.84 8.61 12.86
CA GLY A 111 0.46 8.51 13.32
C GLY A 111 -0.34 7.39 12.65
N ARG A 112 -0.89 6.48 13.46
CA ARG A 112 -1.54 5.24 13.01
C ARG A 112 -2.86 5.41 12.23
N ASP A 113 -3.50 6.58 12.28
CA ASP A 113 -4.82 6.85 11.68
C ASP A 113 -4.83 8.06 10.72
N VAL A 114 -3.70 8.33 10.06
CA VAL A 114 -3.61 9.45 9.10
C VAL A 114 -4.20 9.03 7.75
N PRO A 115 -5.32 9.63 7.29
CA PRO A 115 -5.83 9.34 5.97
C PRO A 115 -4.94 9.97 4.90
N VAL A 116 -4.65 9.22 3.86
CA VAL A 116 -4.03 9.72 2.63
C VAL A 116 -5.13 10.03 1.64
N LEU A 117 -5.25 11.32 1.30
CA LEU A 117 -6.14 11.79 0.23
C LEU A 117 -5.40 11.67 -1.10
N THR A 118 -5.98 10.92 -2.01
CA THR A 118 -5.37 10.61 -3.30
C THR A 118 -6.40 10.77 -4.40
N SER A 119 -6.01 10.43 -5.62
CA SER A 119 -6.97 10.13 -6.65
C SER A 119 -6.68 8.76 -7.23
N SER A 120 -7.72 8.14 -7.74
CA SER A 120 -7.62 6.89 -8.50
C SER A 120 -8.21 7.08 -9.87
N LEU A 121 -7.62 6.40 -10.85
CA LEU A 121 -8.20 6.27 -12.17
C LEU A 121 -9.24 5.13 -12.14
N ARG A 122 -10.51 5.49 -12.17
CA ARG A 122 -11.61 4.53 -12.16
C ARG A 122 -12.37 4.49 -13.48
N MET A 123 -12.84 3.29 -13.82
CA MET A 123 -13.87 3.09 -14.83
C MET A 123 -15.23 2.94 -14.14
N THR A 124 -16.20 3.76 -14.54
CA THR A 124 -17.59 3.70 -14.06
C THR A 124 -18.52 3.82 -15.27
N GLU A 125 -19.43 2.86 -15.46
CA GLU A 125 -20.37 2.84 -16.61
C GLU A 125 -19.68 3.03 -17.99
N GLY A 126 -18.48 2.46 -18.14
CA GLY A 126 -17.68 2.56 -19.38
C GLY A 126 -16.99 3.90 -19.59
N ARG A 127 -16.98 4.79 -18.60
CA ARG A 127 -16.26 6.08 -18.64
C ARG A 127 -15.09 6.08 -17.66
N ARG A 128 -13.93 6.51 -18.14
CA ARG A 128 -12.74 6.76 -17.32
C ARG A 128 -12.86 8.11 -16.63
N SER A 129 -12.58 8.14 -15.33
CA SER A 129 -12.59 9.37 -14.53
C SER A 129 -11.55 9.27 -13.42
N ILE A 130 -10.92 10.38 -13.09
CA ILE A 130 -10.13 10.51 -11.87
C ILE A 130 -11.12 10.78 -10.72
N GLN A 131 -11.08 9.95 -9.69
CA GLN A 131 -11.96 10.08 -8.52
C GLN A 131 -11.12 10.32 -7.26
N PRO A 132 -11.53 11.25 -6.38
CA PRO A 132 -10.83 11.45 -5.12
C PRO A 132 -11.06 10.24 -4.22
N ASP A 133 -9.97 9.72 -3.65
CA ASP A 133 -10.01 8.56 -2.76
C ASP A 133 -9.38 8.89 -1.40
N ARG A 134 -9.84 8.16 -0.39
CA ARG A 134 -9.29 8.21 0.97
C ARG A 134 -8.80 6.84 1.37
N HIS A 135 -7.52 6.76 1.69
CA HIS A 135 -6.86 5.54 2.13
C HIS A 135 -6.37 5.67 3.57
N TYR A 136 -6.35 4.55 4.30
CA TYR A 136 -5.77 4.44 5.64
C TYR A 136 -4.61 3.43 5.58
N PRO A 137 -3.44 3.84 5.07
CA PRO A 137 -2.30 2.95 4.93
C PRO A 137 -1.57 2.73 6.26
N ILE A 138 -0.77 1.66 6.32
CA ILE A 138 0.36 1.56 7.24
C ILE A 138 1.61 1.90 6.44
N ALA A 139 2.50 2.72 6.99
CA ALA A 139 3.80 3.02 6.41
C ALA A 139 4.90 2.56 7.36
N ILE A 140 5.93 1.91 6.83
CA ILE A 140 7.14 1.51 7.55
C ILE A 140 8.29 2.30 6.95
N ARG A 141 9.05 3.03 7.76
CA ARG A 141 10.19 3.81 7.31
C ARG A 141 11.41 2.90 7.20
N VAL A 142 12.11 2.98 6.07
CA VAL A 142 13.37 2.27 5.82
C VAL A 142 14.46 3.28 5.54
N VAL A 143 15.52 3.29 6.34
CA VAL A 143 16.68 4.18 6.16
C VAL A 143 17.87 3.35 5.73
N VAL A 144 18.42 3.68 4.56
CA VAL A 144 19.66 3.11 4.04
C VAL A 144 20.76 4.16 4.21
N ASP A 145 21.71 3.90 5.11
CA ASP A 145 22.84 4.78 5.37
C ASP A 145 24.05 4.36 4.51
N ALA A 146 24.77 5.33 3.95
CA ALA A 146 26.00 5.10 3.19
C ALA A 146 27.18 4.69 4.10
N SER A 147 27.15 5.14 5.36
CA SER A 147 28.24 5.06 6.34
C SER A 147 28.11 3.86 7.28
N ALA A 148 26.90 3.33 7.45
CA ALA A 148 26.63 2.14 8.23
C ALA A 148 26.27 1.00 7.27
N ARG A 149 26.95 -0.15 7.36
CA ARG A 149 26.48 -1.39 6.69
C ARG A 149 25.22 -1.95 7.36
N THR A 150 24.32 -1.08 7.80
CA THR A 150 23.21 -1.38 8.70
C THR A 150 21.98 -0.71 8.13
N ILE A 151 20.90 -1.49 7.98
CA ILE A 151 19.60 -1.00 7.53
C ILE A 151 18.66 -1.09 8.74
N SER A 152 17.94 -0.01 9.04
CA SER A 152 16.89 0.00 10.07
C SER A 152 15.51 0.15 9.43
N ALA A 153 14.52 -0.50 10.04
CA ALA A 153 13.11 -0.37 9.71
C ALA A 153 12.35 -0.02 11.00
N GLU A 154 11.57 1.06 10.96
CA GLU A 154 10.76 1.57 12.09
C GLU A 154 9.32 1.81 11.66
#